data_AF-A0A9E3G7D5-F1
#
_entry.id   AF-A0A9E3G7D5-F1
#
_cell.length_a   1.000
_cell.length_b   1.000
_cell.length_c   1.000
_cell.angle_alpha   90.00
_cell.angle_beta   90.00
_cell.angle_gamma   90.00
#
_symmetry.space_group_name_H-M   'P 1'
#
loop_
_entity.id
_entity.type
_entity.pdbx_description
1 polymer ?
#
loop_
_entity_poly.entity_id
_entity_poly.type
_entity_poly.pdbx_seq_one_letter_code
_entity_poly.pdbx_strand_id
1 'polypeptide(L)'
;MYMLAFGAPGPSEWMLILIIVLVLFGAKRLPELARSLGQSMNEFRKAREEFDRELQQAANDVKGTTTAQPPRTYTQAPQVAAPVQPAAQVQPAPGTQPVQPRQPEPPQGTASTAGTPQTSDPGRPLPG
;
A
#
# COMPACT_ATOMS: atom_id res chain seq x y z
N MET A 1 -25.93 -32.86 -13.95
CA MET A 1 -24.67 -33.58 -13.68
C MET A 1 -23.49 -32.74 -14.21
N TYR A 2 -23.12 -31.67 -13.49
CA TYR A 2 -21.99 -30.77 -13.80
C TYR A 2 -21.27 -30.34 -12.51
N MET A 3 -21.11 -31.27 -11.57
CA MET A 3 -20.53 -31.00 -10.23
C MET A 3 -19.19 -31.71 -10.00
N LEU A 4 -18.55 -32.23 -11.06
CA LEU A 4 -17.37 -33.11 -10.94
C LEU A 4 -16.20 -32.73 -11.86
N ALA A 5 -16.17 -31.50 -12.38
CA ALA A 5 -14.99 -30.93 -13.03
C ALA A 5 -14.15 -30.13 -12.02
N PHE A 6 -13.84 -30.74 -10.86
CA PHE A 6 -12.91 -30.17 -9.90
C PHE A 6 -11.48 -30.44 -10.36
N GLY A 7 -10.80 -29.41 -10.82
CA GLY A 7 -9.34 -29.43 -10.96
C GLY A 7 -8.80 -28.23 -11.72
N ALA A 8 -9.25 -28.04 -12.95
CA ALA A 8 -8.87 -26.89 -13.77
C ALA A 8 -9.92 -26.68 -14.88
N PRO A 9 -10.26 -25.43 -15.22
CA PRO A 9 -10.97 -25.16 -16.46
C PRO A 9 -10.20 -25.78 -17.62
N GLY A 10 -10.90 -26.57 -18.44
CA GLY A 10 -10.30 -27.23 -19.60
C GLY A 10 -9.83 -26.22 -20.65
N PRO A 11 -9.07 -26.66 -21.66
CA PRO A 11 -8.67 -25.81 -22.77
C PRO A 11 -9.85 -25.11 -23.46
N SER A 12 -11.02 -25.75 -23.48
CA SER A 12 -12.29 -25.20 -23.98
C SER A 12 -12.74 -23.94 -23.23
N GLU A 13 -12.74 -23.99 -21.90
CA GLU A 13 -13.14 -22.88 -21.03
C GLU A 13 -12.15 -21.72 -21.14
N TRP A 14 -10.85 -22.01 -21.22
CA TRP A 14 -9.82 -21.00 -21.51
C TRP A 14 -10.02 -20.31 -22.86
N MET A 15 -10.39 -21.08 -23.89
CA MET A 15 -10.68 -20.53 -25.22
C MET A 15 -11.88 -19.57 -25.17
N LEU A 16 -12.93 -19.91 -24.42
CA LEU A 16 -14.10 -19.05 -24.25
C LEU A 16 -13.75 -17.74 -23.53
N ILE A 17 -12.96 -17.80 -22.46
CA ILE A 17 -12.49 -16.61 -21.73
C ILE A 17 -11.63 -15.73 -22.64
N LEU A 18 -10.72 -16.33 -23.42
CA LEU A 18 -9.91 -15.61 -24.40
C LEU A 18 -10.79 -14.90 -25.42
N ILE A 19 -11.81 -15.56 -25.97
CA ILE A 19 -12.74 -14.92 -26.92
C ILE A 19 -13.42 -13.71 -26.28
N ILE A 20 -13.93 -13.82 -25.04
CA ILE A 20 -14.57 -12.70 -24.35
C ILE A 20 -13.58 -11.54 -24.18
N VAL A 21 -12.36 -11.82 -23.71
CA VAL A 21 -11.30 -10.82 -23.56
C VAL A 21 -10.94 -10.19 -24.91
N LEU A 22 -10.84 -10.98 -25.98
CA LEU A 22 -10.56 -10.49 -27.34
C LEU A 22 -11.70 -9.62 -27.89
N VAL A 23 -12.95 -9.86 -27.51
CA VAL A 23 -14.08 -9.00 -27.91
C VAL A 23 -14.06 -7.69 -27.15
N LEU A 24 -13.77 -7.71 -25.84
CA LEU A 24 -13.73 -6.51 -25.01
C LEU A 24 -12.53 -5.61 -25.33
N PHE A 25 -11.35 -6.19 -25.48
CA PHE A 25 -10.10 -5.45 -25.72
C PHE A 25 -9.73 -5.36 -27.20
N GLY A 26 -10.16 -6.32 -28.03
CA GLY A 26 -9.79 -6.42 -29.44
C GLY A 26 -8.58 -7.33 -29.68
N ALA A 27 -8.60 -8.08 -30.78
CA ALA A 27 -7.52 -9.00 -31.19
C ALA A 27 -6.15 -8.30 -31.39
N LYS A 28 -6.14 -6.99 -31.63
CA LYS A 28 -4.91 -6.19 -31.83
C LYS A 28 -4.33 -5.64 -30.51
N ARG A 29 -5.14 -5.43 -29.47
CA ARG A 29 -4.69 -4.78 -28.22
C ARG A 29 -3.95 -5.73 -27.27
N LEU A 30 -4.39 -6.97 -27.15
CA LEU A 30 -3.67 -7.98 -26.35
C LEU A 30 -2.20 -8.15 -26.75
N PRO A 31 -1.87 -8.39 -28.04
CA PRO A 31 -0.47 -8.57 -28.45
C PRO A 31 0.33 -7.27 -28.33
N GLU A 32 -0.29 -6.11 -28.53
CA GLU A 32 0.35 -4.81 -28.38
C GLU A 32 0.76 -4.55 -26.91
N LEU A 33 -0.14 -4.82 -25.96
CA LEU A 33 0.12 -4.74 -24.52
C LEU A 33 1.15 -5.78 -24.06
N ALA A 34 1.05 -7.02 -24.55
CA ALA A 34 2.02 -8.06 -24.24
C ALA A 34 3.42 -7.69 -24.74
N ARG A 35 3.53 -7.04 -25.90
CA ARG A 35 4.81 -6.64 -26.49
C ARG A 35 5.44 -5.47 -25.74
N SER A 36 4.65 -4.46 -25.35
CA SER A 36 5.17 -3.34 -24.54
C SER A 36 5.55 -3.77 -23.13
N LEU A 37 4.74 -4.60 -22.47
CA LEU A 37 5.05 -5.18 -21.16
C LEU A 37 6.26 -6.12 -21.24
N GLY A 38 6.36 -6.92 -22.30
CA GLY A 38 7.48 -7.83 -22.54
C GLY A 38 8.79 -7.09 -22.74
N GLN A 39 8.78 -6.02 -23.54
CA GLN A 39 9.96 -5.17 -23.73
C GLN A 39 10.39 -4.50 -22.43
N SER A 40 9.44 -3.95 -21.67
CA SER A 40 9.68 -3.39 -20.34
C SER A 40 10.31 -4.43 -19.41
N MET A 41 9.68 -5.61 -19.27
CA MET A 41 10.17 -6.70 -18.43
C MET A 41 11.55 -7.21 -18.86
N ASN A 42 11.86 -7.22 -20.16
CA ASN A 42 13.16 -7.60 -20.69
C ASN A 42 14.27 -6.63 -20.26
N GLU A 43 14.04 -5.32 -20.39
CA GLU A 43 15.00 -4.31 -19.92
C GLU A 43 15.15 -4.34 -18.39
N PHE A 44 14.06 -4.56 -17.64
CA PHE A 44 14.14 -4.76 -16.19
C PHE A 44 14.98 -5.99 -15.81
N ARG A 45 14.86 -7.10 -16.55
CA ARG A 45 15.66 -8.31 -16.31
C ARG A 45 17.15 -8.06 -16.60
N LYS A 46 17.48 -7.42 -17.72
CA LYS A 46 18.86 -7.05 -18.06
C LYS A 46 19.49 -6.16 -17.00
N ALA A 47 18.79 -5.09 -16.59
CA ALA A 47 19.27 -4.20 -15.55
C ALA A 47 19.56 -4.96 -14.25
N ARG A 48 18.65 -5.86 -13.83
CA ARG A 48 18.87 -6.72 -12.65
C ARG A 48 20.09 -7.61 -12.79
N GLU A 49 20.28 -8.25 -13.95
CA GLU A 49 21.45 -9.09 -14.21
C GLU A 49 22.77 -8.30 -14.21
N GLU A 50 22.76 -7.08 -14.74
CA GLU A 50 23.90 -6.16 -14.68
C GLU A 50 24.23 -5.75 -13.25
N PHE A 51 23.22 -5.36 -12.45
CA PHE A 51 23.40 -5.07 -11.02
C PHE A 51 23.98 -6.27 -10.25
N ASP A 52 23.45 -7.47 -10.48
CA ASP A 52 23.95 -8.68 -9.81
C ASP A 52 25.42 -8.98 -10.19
N ARG A 53 25.81 -8.71 -11.44
CA ARG A 53 27.21 -8.84 -11.90
C ARG A 53 28.12 -7.79 -11.28
N GLU A 54 27.68 -6.53 -11.22
CA GLU A 54 28.43 -5.43 -10.58
C GLU A 54 28.64 -5.70 -9.09
N LEU A 55 27.62 -6.18 -8.39
CA LEU A 55 27.71 -6.56 -6.98
C LEU A 55 28.70 -7.73 -6.77
N GLN A 56 28.68 -8.72 -7.66
CA GLN A 56 29.63 -9.84 -7.61
C GLN A 56 31.06 -9.39 -7.94
N GLN A 57 31.25 -8.47 -8.90
CA GLN A 57 32.56 -7.92 -9.21
C GLN A 57 33.11 -7.09 -8.05
N ALA A 58 32.30 -6.19 -7.48
CA ALA A 58 32.67 -5.43 -6.29
C ALA A 58 33.02 -6.33 -5.09
N ALA A 59 32.27 -7.43 -4.89
CA ALA A 59 32.57 -8.39 -3.84
C ALA A 59 33.88 -9.17 -4.08
N ASN A 60 34.24 -9.44 -5.35
CA ASN A 60 35.48 -10.12 -5.71
C ASN A 60 36.69 -9.17 -5.69
N ASP A 61 36.53 -7.91 -6.10
CA ASP A 61 37.60 -6.89 -6.07
C ASP A 61 38.02 -6.54 -4.64
N VAL A 62 37.07 -6.49 -3.70
CA VAL A 62 37.38 -6.32 -2.25
C VAL A 62 38.19 -7.51 -1.70
N LYS A 63 38.07 -8.69 -2.31
CA LYS A 63 38.82 -9.90 -1.92
C LYS A 63 40.24 -9.94 -2.51
N GLY A 64 40.56 -9.10 -3.51
CA GLY A 64 41.84 -9.07 -4.21
C GLY A 64 42.90 -8.11 -3.65
N THR A 65 42.53 -7.12 -2.83
CA THR A 65 43.47 -6.08 -2.32
C THR A 65 43.65 -6.05 -0.81
N THR A 66 43.15 -7.03 -0.05
CA THR A 66 43.33 -7.07 1.42
C THR A 66 44.33 -8.15 1.86
N THR A 67 45.62 -7.90 1.63
CA THR A 67 46.69 -8.24 2.59
C THR A 67 47.29 -6.92 3.09
N ALA A 68 46.50 -6.11 3.78
CA ALA A 68 46.99 -5.02 4.61
C ALA A 68 45.86 -4.60 5.56
N GLN A 69 46.01 -5.04 6.81
CA GLN A 69 45.45 -4.53 8.06
C GLN A 69 44.06 -3.84 8.08
N PRO A 70 43.15 -4.29 8.98
CA PRO A 70 41.90 -3.58 9.24
C PRO A 70 42.19 -2.22 9.89
N PRO A 71 41.54 -1.13 9.46
CA PRO A 71 41.43 0.09 10.27
C PRO A 71 40.54 -0.22 11.47
N ARG A 72 41.15 -0.76 12.53
CA ARG A 72 40.62 -0.66 13.90
C ARG A 72 40.78 0.80 14.33
N THR A 73 39.94 1.69 13.80
CA THR A 73 39.69 2.96 14.47
C THR A 73 38.69 2.68 15.57
N TYR A 74 39.22 2.52 16.77
CA TYR A 74 38.47 2.43 18.00
C TYR A 74 37.59 3.68 18.15
N THR A 75 36.27 3.54 17.97
CA THR A 75 35.33 4.26 18.84
C THR A 75 35.05 3.33 20.00
N GLN A 76 35.97 3.32 20.96
CA GLN A 76 35.76 2.73 22.25
C GLN A 76 34.86 3.71 23.02
N ALA A 77 33.55 3.46 22.97
CA ALA A 77 32.63 4.12 23.89
C ALA A 77 33.08 3.77 25.33
N PRO A 78 33.21 4.74 26.25
CA PRO A 78 33.51 4.45 27.64
C PRO A 78 32.50 3.44 28.18
N GLN A 79 32.98 2.24 28.50
CA GLN A 79 32.25 1.26 29.28
C GLN A 79 32.14 1.80 30.70
N VAL A 80 31.07 2.55 30.98
CA VAL A 80 30.59 2.74 32.35
C VAL A 80 29.85 1.46 32.74
N ALA A 81 30.55 0.65 33.51
CA ALA A 81 30.04 -0.55 34.15
C ALA A 81 28.84 -0.22 35.05
N ALA A 82 27.69 -0.88 34.80
CA ALA A 82 26.90 -1.55 35.83
C ALA A 82 25.76 -2.36 35.16
N PRO A 83 25.55 -3.63 35.54
CA PRO A 83 24.35 -4.36 35.15
C PRO A 83 23.19 -3.87 36.02
N VAL A 84 22.39 -2.94 35.52
CA VAL A 84 21.04 -2.73 36.07
C VAL A 84 20.11 -3.74 35.42
N GLN A 85 19.85 -4.81 36.15
CA GLN A 85 18.63 -5.57 35.99
C GLN A 85 17.53 -4.83 36.77
N PRO A 86 16.49 -4.33 36.12
CA PRO A 86 15.18 -4.25 36.75
C PRO A 86 14.39 -5.50 36.34
N ALA A 87 14.29 -6.43 37.27
CA ALA A 87 13.17 -7.35 37.28
C ALA A 87 11.87 -6.54 37.33
N ALA A 88 11.17 -6.44 36.20
CA ALA A 88 9.75 -6.15 36.15
C ALA A 88 9.20 -6.60 34.80
N GLN A 89 8.70 -7.83 34.78
CA GLN A 89 7.73 -8.25 33.78
C GLN A 89 6.57 -7.26 33.84
N VAL A 90 6.38 -6.45 32.80
CA VAL A 90 5.11 -5.75 32.62
C VAL A 90 4.12 -6.82 32.19
N GLN A 91 3.40 -7.37 33.17
CA GLN A 91 2.21 -8.19 32.90
C GLN A 91 1.28 -7.39 31.98
N PRO A 92 0.75 -7.97 30.89
CA PRO A 92 -0.38 -7.38 30.21
C PRO A 92 -1.55 -7.37 31.19
N ALA A 93 -1.86 -6.18 31.73
CA ALA A 93 -3.06 -5.99 32.52
C ALA A 93 -4.28 -6.36 31.66
N PRO A 94 -5.18 -7.25 32.13
CA PRO A 94 -6.43 -7.51 31.43
C PRO A 94 -7.30 -6.26 31.54
N GLY A 95 -7.55 -5.57 30.41
CA GLY A 95 -8.64 -4.58 30.35
C GLY A 95 -8.42 -3.28 29.58
N THR A 96 -7.40 -3.12 28.74
CA THR A 96 -7.36 -1.97 27.82
C THR A 96 -8.33 -2.19 26.66
N GLN A 97 -9.60 -1.84 26.88
CA GLN A 97 -10.54 -1.61 25.78
C GLN A 97 -9.97 -0.52 24.87
N PRO A 98 -10.06 -0.67 23.53
CA PRO A 98 -9.71 0.39 22.60
C PRO A 98 -10.58 1.60 22.90
N VAL A 99 -9.95 2.76 23.08
CA VAL A 99 -10.66 4.03 23.26
C VAL A 99 -11.40 4.31 21.95
N GLN A 100 -12.72 4.12 21.92
CA GLN A 100 -13.54 4.48 20.75
C GLN A 100 -13.40 5.99 20.50
N PRO A 101 -13.16 6.43 19.25
CA PRO A 101 -13.23 7.85 18.91
C PRO A 101 -14.61 8.38 19.31
N ARG A 102 -14.66 9.46 20.12
CA ARG A 102 -15.93 10.15 20.41
C ARG A 102 -16.57 10.56 19.10
N GLN A 103 -17.71 9.96 18.79
CA GLN A 103 -18.63 10.45 17.77
C GLN A 103 -19.04 11.88 18.16
N PRO A 104 -18.95 12.88 17.26
CA PRO A 104 -19.45 14.22 17.55
C PRO A 104 -20.96 14.15 17.81
N GLU A 105 -21.36 14.50 19.03
CA GLU A 105 -22.76 14.60 19.42
C GLU A 105 -23.48 15.62 18.52
N PRO A 106 -24.66 15.30 17.95
CA PRO A 106 -25.48 16.29 17.28
C PRO A 106 -25.97 17.31 18.32
N PRO A 107 -25.99 18.61 17.99
CA PRO A 107 -26.42 19.65 18.92
C PRO A 107 -27.88 19.41 19.32
N GLN A 108 -28.09 19.03 20.57
CA GLN A 108 -29.41 19.07 21.18
C GLN A 108 -29.77 20.52 21.47
N GLY A 109 -30.87 20.97 20.86
CA GLY A 109 -31.52 22.22 21.23
C GLY A 109 -32.19 22.91 20.04
N THR A 110 -33.49 22.74 19.92
CA THR A 110 -34.42 23.88 20.03
C THR A 110 -35.83 23.33 20.15
N ALA A 111 -36.45 23.67 21.28
CA ALA A 111 -37.83 23.37 21.56
C ALA A 111 -38.76 24.08 20.57
N SER A 112 -39.76 23.31 20.15
CA SER A 112 -41.14 23.68 19.89
C SER A 112 -41.59 25.11 20.22
N THR A 113 -42.34 25.66 19.25
CA THR A 113 -43.51 26.56 19.43
C THR A 113 -43.25 28.03 19.79
N ALA A 114 -43.38 28.92 18.79
CA ALA A 114 -44.21 30.13 18.90
C ALA A 114 -44.33 30.86 17.54
N GLY A 115 -45.58 31.11 17.12
CA GLY A 115 -45.99 32.40 16.57
C GLY A 115 -45.65 32.73 15.12
N THR A 116 -46.63 32.51 14.24
CA THR A 116 -46.76 33.19 12.94
C THR A 116 -47.18 34.65 13.15
N PRO A 117 -46.62 35.59 12.39
CA PRO A 117 -47.45 36.52 11.61
C PRO A 117 -47.06 36.43 10.12
N GLN A 118 -47.96 36.01 9.22
CA GLN A 118 -48.77 36.88 8.36
C GLN A 118 -47.93 37.97 7.68
N THR A 119 -47.60 37.82 6.39
CA THR A 119 -48.42 38.21 5.21
C THR A 119 -48.50 39.73 5.00
N SER A 120 -48.41 40.13 3.72
CA SER A 120 -48.37 41.48 3.12
C SER A 120 -46.93 42.01 3.04
N ASP A 121 -46.31 42.29 1.89
CA ASP A 121 -46.86 42.89 0.67
C ASP A 121 -45.77 42.89 -0.43
N PRO A 122 -45.99 42.34 -1.65
CA PRO A 122 -45.09 42.49 -2.77
C PRO A 122 -45.68 43.49 -3.78
N GLY A 123 -45.41 44.78 -3.61
CA GLY A 123 -45.64 45.71 -4.72
C GLY A 123 -45.68 47.19 -4.38
N ARG A 124 -44.54 47.88 -4.55
CA ARG A 124 -44.40 48.92 -5.59
C ARG A 124 -43.01 49.59 -5.55
N PRO A 125 -42.36 49.80 -6.69
CA PRO A 125 -41.47 50.94 -6.89
C PRO A 125 -42.30 52.14 -7.36
N LEU A 126 -42.01 53.38 -6.93
CA LEU A 126 -42.22 54.56 -7.77
C LEU A 126 -41.28 55.73 -7.37
N PRO A 127 -40.88 56.56 -8.36
CA PRO A 127 -39.86 57.62 -8.25
C PRO A 127 -40.45 59.00 -7.91
N GLY A 128 -39.58 59.92 -7.49
CA GLY A 128 -39.85 61.35 -7.32
C GLY A 128 -38.63 62.07 -6.74
#